data_AF-A0A3M0YT78-F1
#
_entry.id   AF-A0A3M0YT78-F1
#
_cell.length_a   1.000
_cell.length_b   1.000
_cell.length_c   1.000
_cell.angle_alpha   90.00
_cell.angle_beta   90.00
_cell.angle_gamma   90.00
#
_symmetry.space_group_name_H-M   'P 1'
#
loop_
_entity.id
_entity.type
_entity.pdbx_description
1 polymer ?
#
loop_
_entity_poly.entity_id
_entity_poly.type
_entity_poly.pdbx_seq_one_letter_code
_entity_poly.pdbx_strand_id
1 'polypeptide(L)'
;MNQEPLPNPQTREKRRCSPFLAATVSYTLFIVLFLLCFFLNRSGYVPFLLLGMTFLTDLIAPPGRKKGLTGDIFQASLRGVGTALLWSAIVLIPFTIILLTLIRFGYLHYNPGFDMDRFLDQFPTLLIAVSIPEELYFRSAIQDNLNRQWGTSWRLLNITWGPGLIVSSLCFMIPHIILYGAFGFLVFFPGLLFGLIYRHTRSLAAPVLLHLIFDLYWLMMTAR
;
A
#
# COMPACT_ATOMS: atom_id res chain seq x y z
N MET A 1 6.75 -51.04 -32.91
CA MET A 1 7.18 -49.79 -32.24
C MET A 1 6.01 -49.30 -31.40
N ASN A 2 6.07 -49.48 -30.08
CA ASN A 2 5.06 -48.97 -29.17
C ASN A 2 5.29 -47.47 -28.98
N GLN A 3 4.36 -46.64 -29.44
CA GLN A 3 4.39 -45.21 -29.15
C GLN A 3 3.94 -45.01 -27.71
N GLU A 4 4.83 -44.51 -26.85
CA GLU A 4 4.45 -44.05 -25.53
C GLU A 4 3.42 -42.91 -25.65
N PRO A 5 2.33 -42.93 -24.88
CA PRO A 5 1.34 -41.86 -24.91
C PRO A 5 1.96 -40.56 -24.39
N LEU A 6 1.81 -39.50 -25.18
CA LEU A 6 2.26 -38.15 -24.82
C LEU A 6 1.66 -37.74 -23.45
N PRO A 7 2.47 -37.20 -22.53
CA PRO A 7 2.01 -36.85 -21.20
C PRO A 7 0.89 -35.81 -21.26
N ASN A 8 -0.23 -36.11 -20.60
CA ASN A 8 -1.42 -35.27 -20.56
C ASN A 8 -1.07 -33.84 -20.07
N PRO A 9 -1.26 -32.78 -20.89
CA PRO A 9 -0.90 -31.41 -20.52
C PRO A 9 -1.61 -30.91 -19.26
N GLN A 10 -2.75 -31.50 -18.88
CA GLN A 10 -3.48 -31.14 -17.65
C GLN A 10 -2.75 -31.56 -16.36
N THR A 11 -1.78 -32.47 -16.43
CA THR A 11 -1.00 -32.89 -15.24
C THR A 11 0.13 -31.92 -14.87
N ARG A 12 0.51 -30.99 -15.78
CA ARG A 12 1.56 -29.99 -15.54
C ARG A 12 1.09 -28.75 -14.78
N GLU A 13 -0.22 -28.55 -14.66
CA GLU A 13 -0.80 -27.35 -14.03
C GLU A 13 -0.90 -27.45 -12.50
N LYS A 14 -0.76 -28.68 -11.94
CA LYS A 14 -1.04 -28.98 -10.53
C LYS A 14 0.06 -28.64 -9.51
N ARG A 15 1.15 -27.97 -9.89
CA ARG A 15 2.27 -27.66 -8.97
C ARG A 15 2.77 -26.21 -9.00
N ARG A 16 1.92 -25.24 -9.35
CA ARG A 16 2.24 -23.84 -9.03
C ARG A 16 1.66 -23.50 -7.67
N CYS A 17 2.49 -22.98 -6.76
CA CYS A 17 1.99 -22.34 -5.54
C CYS A 17 0.90 -21.36 -5.94
N SER A 18 -0.26 -21.45 -5.29
CA SER A 18 -1.34 -20.51 -5.54
C SER A 18 -0.81 -19.10 -5.24
N PRO A 19 -1.09 -18.09 -6.08
CA PRO A 19 -0.69 -16.71 -5.80
C PRO A 19 -1.19 -16.23 -4.42
N PHE A 20 -2.27 -16.84 -3.90
CA PHE A 20 -2.73 -16.71 -2.53
C PHE A 20 -1.65 -17.07 -1.53
N LEU A 21 -1.14 -18.30 -1.60
CA LEU A 21 -0.16 -18.83 -0.66
C LEU A 21 1.12 -17.98 -0.67
N ALA A 22 1.55 -17.53 -1.86
CA ALA A 22 2.70 -16.63 -1.99
C ALA A 22 2.45 -15.28 -1.29
N ALA A 23 1.27 -14.69 -1.46
CA ALA A 23 0.90 -13.44 -0.79
C ALA A 23 0.76 -13.61 0.72
N THR A 24 0.13 -14.70 1.18
CA THR A 24 -0.03 -15.02 2.61
C THR A 24 1.32 -15.25 3.28
N VAL A 25 2.22 -16.03 2.65
CA VAL A 25 3.58 -16.28 3.17
C VAL A 25 4.37 -14.99 3.22
N SER A 26 4.34 -14.17 2.16
CA SER A 26 5.01 -12.87 2.14
C SER A 26 4.48 -11.94 3.22
N TYR A 27 3.16 -11.85 3.40
CA TYR A 27 2.56 -10.98 4.41
C TYR A 27 2.83 -11.46 5.84
N THR A 28 2.80 -12.76 6.06
CA THR A 28 3.18 -13.34 7.36
C THR A 28 4.63 -13.04 7.67
N LEU A 29 5.54 -13.23 6.70
CA LEU A 29 6.95 -12.92 6.85
C LEU A 29 7.17 -11.42 7.08
N PHE A 30 6.42 -10.57 6.39
CA PHE A 30 6.44 -9.12 6.61
C PHE A 30 6.05 -8.78 8.05
N ILE A 31 4.92 -9.28 8.56
CA ILE A 31 4.52 -9.03 9.96
C ILE A 31 5.60 -9.50 10.93
N VAL A 32 6.14 -10.71 10.74
CA VAL A 32 7.17 -11.25 11.64
C VAL A 32 8.42 -10.38 11.64
N LEU A 33 8.92 -9.99 10.46
CA LEU A 33 10.11 -9.14 10.37
C LEU A 33 9.84 -7.71 10.85
N PHE A 34 8.65 -7.18 10.59
CA PHE A 34 8.21 -5.89 11.09
C PHE A 34 8.19 -5.88 12.62
N LEU A 35 7.55 -6.88 13.24
CA LEU A 35 7.52 -7.04 14.69
C LEU A 35 8.94 -7.20 15.25
N LEU A 36 9.78 -8.00 14.60
CA LEU A 36 11.17 -8.17 15.01
C LEU A 36 11.93 -6.83 14.97
N CYS A 37 11.83 -6.07 13.88
CA CYS A 37 12.43 -4.73 13.78
C CYS A 37 11.87 -3.77 14.82
N PHE A 38 10.57 -3.82 15.08
CA PHE A 38 9.91 -3.00 16.10
C PHE A 38 10.45 -3.30 17.50
N PHE A 39 10.45 -4.58 17.91
CA PHE A 39 10.95 -4.99 19.24
C PHE A 39 12.45 -4.80 19.41
N LEU A 40 13.23 -4.83 18.33
CA LEU A 40 14.66 -4.53 18.36
C LEU A 40 14.97 -3.02 18.31
N ASN A 41 13.95 -2.16 18.30
CA ASN A 41 14.07 -0.71 18.11
C ASN A 41 14.86 -0.32 16.85
N ARG A 42 14.63 -1.08 15.77
CA ARG A 42 15.25 -0.95 14.45
C ARG A 42 14.21 -0.49 13.43
N SER A 43 13.41 0.51 13.78
CA SER A 43 12.30 1.02 12.95
C SER A 43 12.75 1.53 11.58
N GLY A 44 13.98 2.05 11.46
CA GLY A 44 14.56 2.50 10.18
C GLY A 44 14.72 1.41 9.11
N TYR A 45 14.58 0.12 9.47
CA TYR A 45 14.70 -0.99 8.53
C TYR A 45 13.36 -1.42 7.90
N VAL A 46 12.23 -0.95 8.43
CA VAL A 46 10.88 -1.29 7.94
C VAL A 46 10.68 -1.00 6.45
N PRO A 47 11.10 0.17 5.91
CA PRO A 47 11.13 0.45 4.46
C PRO A 47 11.81 -0.61 3.61
N PHE A 48 12.98 -1.07 4.06
CA PHE A 48 13.81 -2.04 3.35
C PHE A 48 13.21 -3.44 3.41
N LEU A 49 12.52 -3.76 4.51
CA LEU A 49 11.75 -4.99 4.62
C LEU A 49 10.58 -4.99 3.62
N LEU A 50 9.81 -3.91 3.51
CA LEU A 50 8.73 -3.79 2.54
C LEU A 50 9.21 -3.93 1.09
N LEU A 51 10.33 -3.28 0.77
CA LEU A 51 10.94 -3.37 -0.54
C LEU A 51 11.40 -4.82 -0.83
N GLY A 52 12.12 -5.44 0.12
CA GLY A 52 12.53 -6.84 0.03
C GLY A 52 11.36 -7.82 -0.10
N MET A 53 10.27 -7.58 0.62
CA MET A 53 9.04 -8.40 0.56
C MET A 53 8.35 -8.29 -0.79
N THR A 54 8.31 -7.08 -1.37
CA THR A 54 7.76 -6.86 -2.71
C THR A 54 8.53 -7.69 -3.73
N PHE A 55 9.87 -7.62 -3.69
CA PHE A 55 10.72 -8.45 -4.56
C PHE A 55 10.55 -9.95 -4.29
N LEU A 56 10.34 -10.38 -3.05
CA LEU A 56 10.03 -11.77 -2.69
C LEU A 56 8.69 -12.23 -3.28
N THR A 57 7.63 -11.42 -3.19
CA THR A 57 6.36 -11.72 -3.87
C THR A 57 6.55 -11.87 -5.38
N ASP A 58 7.37 -11.02 -5.98
CA ASP A 58 7.70 -11.05 -7.40
C ASP A 58 8.67 -12.19 -7.79
N LEU A 59 9.43 -12.72 -6.84
CA LEU A 59 10.30 -13.88 -7.05
C LEU A 59 9.49 -15.18 -6.98
N ILE A 60 8.53 -15.27 -6.06
CA ILE A 60 7.63 -16.42 -5.88
C ILE A 60 6.51 -16.43 -6.95
N ALA A 61 6.49 -15.40 -7.78
CA ALA A 61 5.63 -15.23 -8.94
C ALA A 61 5.77 -16.28 -10.05
N PRO A 62 4.66 -16.71 -10.66
CA PRO A 62 4.75 -17.41 -11.93
C PRO A 62 5.38 -16.52 -13.03
N PRO A 63 6.19 -17.07 -13.97
CA PRO A 63 7.00 -16.32 -14.93
C PRO A 63 6.28 -15.33 -15.88
N GLY A 64 4.95 -15.37 -15.99
CA GLY A 64 4.15 -14.38 -16.73
C GLY A 64 3.82 -13.08 -15.96
N ARG A 65 4.21 -12.99 -14.68
CA ARG A 65 3.91 -11.88 -13.75
C ARG A 65 4.83 -10.66 -13.92
N LYS A 66 5.97 -10.80 -14.62
CA LYS A 66 7.06 -9.80 -14.64
C LYS A 66 6.78 -8.50 -15.42
N LYS A 67 5.72 -8.44 -16.24
CA LYS A 67 5.42 -7.25 -17.05
C LYS A 67 4.77 -6.09 -16.28
N GLY A 68 4.23 -6.32 -15.08
CA GLY A 68 3.35 -5.36 -14.41
C GLY A 68 3.96 -4.48 -13.31
N LEU A 69 5.14 -4.79 -12.78
CA LEU A 69 5.79 -3.93 -11.79
C LEU A 69 6.55 -2.80 -12.49
N THR A 70 7.70 -3.07 -13.11
CA THR A 70 8.58 -2.02 -13.64
C THR A 70 8.00 -1.21 -14.82
N GLY A 71 7.09 -1.76 -15.60
CA GLY A 71 6.48 -1.06 -16.75
C GLY A 71 5.37 -0.08 -16.37
N ASP A 72 4.60 -0.38 -15.31
CA ASP A 72 3.43 0.40 -14.89
C ASP A 72 3.71 1.29 -13.65
N ILE A 73 4.74 0.98 -12.84
CA ILE A 73 5.14 1.76 -11.65
C ILE A 73 5.37 3.25 -11.99
N PHE A 74 5.91 3.54 -13.18
CA PHE A 74 6.33 4.88 -13.59
C PHE A 74 5.55 5.47 -14.76
N GLN A 75 4.40 4.91 -15.16
CA GLN A 75 3.46 5.67 -15.98
C GLN A 75 2.77 6.74 -15.12
N ALA A 76 3.55 7.72 -14.69
CA ALA A 76 3.10 8.98 -14.14
C ALA A 76 2.48 9.77 -15.28
N SER A 77 1.21 9.50 -15.59
CA SER A 77 0.46 10.42 -16.43
C SER A 77 0.22 11.71 -15.62
N LEU A 78 0.35 12.88 -16.24
CA LEU A 78 -0.07 14.16 -15.63
C LEU A 78 -1.50 14.09 -15.10
N ARG A 79 -2.34 13.26 -15.72
CA ARG A 79 -3.70 12.94 -15.25
C ARG A 79 -3.70 12.25 -13.90
N GLY A 80 -2.79 11.32 -13.64
CA GLY A 80 -2.62 10.67 -12.33
C GLY A 80 -2.23 11.65 -11.23
N VAL A 81 -1.30 12.57 -11.52
CA VAL A 81 -0.91 13.64 -10.58
C VAL A 81 -2.09 14.58 -10.30
N GLY A 82 -2.76 15.08 -11.34
CA GLY A 82 -3.93 15.95 -11.17
C GLY A 82 -5.07 15.27 -10.40
N THR A 83 -5.26 13.96 -10.64
CA THR A 83 -6.24 13.15 -9.89
C THR A 83 -5.85 13.05 -8.41
N ALA A 84 -4.58 12.74 -8.10
CA ALA A 84 -4.10 12.66 -6.73
C ALA A 84 -4.31 13.98 -5.98
N LEU A 85 -3.98 15.12 -6.61
CA LEU A 85 -4.18 16.44 -6.02
C LEU A 85 -5.66 16.77 -5.79
N LEU A 86 -6.53 16.46 -6.76
CA LEU A 86 -7.96 16.67 -6.62
C LEU A 86 -8.55 15.86 -5.46
N TRP A 87 -8.24 14.57 -5.40
CA TRP A 87 -8.71 13.72 -4.31
C TRP A 87 -8.08 14.10 -2.97
N SER A 88 -6.82 14.55 -2.96
CA SER A 88 -6.21 15.14 -1.75
C SER A 88 -7.05 16.31 -1.25
N ALA A 89 -7.38 17.27 -2.11
CA ALA A 89 -8.17 18.44 -1.72
C ALA A 89 -9.56 18.05 -1.17
N ILE A 90 -10.23 17.07 -1.79
CA ILE A 90 -11.55 16.60 -1.36
C ILE A 90 -11.47 15.90 0.00
N VAL A 91 -10.45 15.07 0.23
CA VAL A 91 -10.40 14.19 1.41
C VAL A 91 -9.66 14.83 2.58
N LEU A 92 -8.68 15.70 2.31
CA LEU A 92 -7.97 16.41 3.36
C LEU A 92 -8.91 17.32 4.15
N ILE A 93 -9.98 17.86 3.55
CA ILE A 93 -10.96 18.69 4.28
C ILE A 93 -11.64 17.90 5.41
N PRO A 94 -12.39 16.81 5.17
CA PRO A 94 -12.99 16.03 6.24
C PRO A 94 -11.94 15.43 7.18
N PHE A 95 -10.77 15.03 6.67
CA PHE A 95 -9.66 14.55 7.50
C PHE A 95 -9.16 15.64 8.47
N THR A 96 -9.00 16.87 8.00
CA THR A 96 -8.63 18.05 8.82
C THR A 96 -9.68 18.29 9.89
N ILE A 97 -10.97 18.24 9.55
CA ILE A 97 -12.06 18.44 10.52
C ILE A 97 -12.00 17.38 11.62
N ILE A 98 -11.80 16.11 11.26
CA ILE A 98 -11.65 15.02 12.24
C ILE A 98 -10.43 15.28 13.13
N LEU A 99 -9.28 15.63 12.54
CA LEU A 99 -8.05 15.90 13.27
C LEU A 99 -8.20 17.06 14.27
N LEU A 100 -8.78 18.19 13.83
CA LEU A 100 -9.07 19.34 14.68
C LEU A 100 -10.07 19.00 15.78
N THR A 101 -11.04 18.12 15.51
CA THR A 101 -11.99 17.63 16.52
C THR A 101 -11.26 16.80 17.58
N LEU A 102 -10.40 15.85 17.18
CA LEU A 102 -9.60 15.04 18.10
C LEU A 102 -8.66 15.91 18.96
N ILE A 103 -8.06 16.94 18.36
CA ILE A 103 -7.27 17.96 19.05
C ILE A 103 -8.15 18.71 20.07
N ARG A 104 -9.32 19.17 19.67
CA ARG A 104 -10.23 19.97 20.51
C ARG A 104 -10.68 19.23 21.77
N PHE A 105 -10.81 17.91 21.68
CA PHE A 105 -11.16 17.02 22.78
C PHE A 105 -9.95 16.46 23.54
N GLY A 106 -8.73 16.86 23.19
CA GLY A 106 -7.51 16.48 23.91
C GLY A 106 -7.00 15.07 23.61
N TYR A 107 -7.50 14.43 22.56
CA TYR A 107 -7.01 13.11 22.11
C TYR A 107 -5.70 13.20 21.35
N LEU A 108 -5.41 14.35 20.73
CA LEU A 108 -4.18 14.63 20.01
C LEU A 108 -3.63 16.00 20.42
N HIS A 109 -2.31 16.12 20.46
CA HIS A 109 -1.67 17.41 20.64
C HIS A 109 -1.52 18.10 19.29
N TYR A 110 -2.04 19.32 19.21
CA TYR A 110 -1.82 20.17 18.05
C TYR A 110 -0.52 20.92 18.20
N ASN A 111 0.30 20.87 17.16
CA ASN A 111 1.50 21.69 17.09
C ASN A 111 1.41 22.61 15.88
N PRO A 112 0.82 23.81 16.04
CA PRO A 112 0.80 24.77 14.94
C PRO A 112 2.23 25.28 14.69
N GLY A 113 2.80 24.92 13.55
CA GLY A 113 4.05 25.48 13.07
C GLY A 113 4.50 24.79 11.79
N PHE A 114 4.51 25.52 10.68
CA PHE A 114 5.18 25.03 9.48
C PHE A 114 6.69 25.19 9.67
N ASP A 115 7.38 24.07 9.77
CA ASP A 115 8.84 24.00 9.84
C ASP A 115 9.37 23.51 8.49
N MET A 116 9.95 24.43 7.72
CA MET A 116 10.46 24.13 6.38
C MET A 116 11.65 23.17 6.44
N ASP A 117 12.53 23.31 7.43
CA ASP A 117 13.74 22.47 7.52
C ASP A 117 13.35 21.04 7.81
N ARG A 118 12.42 20.83 8.75
CA ARG A 118 11.84 19.52 9.03
C ARG A 118 11.11 18.94 7.82
N PHE A 119 10.32 19.76 7.12
CA PHE A 119 9.60 19.33 5.92
C PHE A 119 10.59 18.79 4.88
N LEU A 120 11.64 19.55 4.57
CA LEU A 120 12.64 19.18 3.57
C LEU A 120 13.48 17.96 3.99
N ASP A 121 13.80 17.85 5.28
CA ASP A 121 14.53 16.70 5.84
C ASP A 121 13.72 15.40 5.77
N GLN A 122 12.42 15.47 6.08
CA GLN A 122 11.55 14.29 6.13
C GLN A 122 11.00 13.89 4.76
N PHE A 123 10.85 14.84 3.82
CA PHE A 123 10.32 14.58 2.48
C PHE A 123 10.96 13.38 1.76
N PRO A 124 12.31 13.26 1.62
CA PRO A 124 12.92 12.14 0.91
C PRO A 124 12.66 10.81 1.62
N THR A 125 12.68 10.81 2.95
CA THR A 125 12.41 9.62 3.77
C THR A 125 10.98 9.17 3.59
N LEU A 126 10.01 10.08 3.72
CA LEU A 126 8.60 9.77 3.52
C LEU A 126 8.34 9.28 2.10
N LEU A 127 8.91 9.91 1.07
CA LEU A 127 8.69 9.48 -0.31
C LEU A 127 9.34 8.12 -0.61
N ILE A 128 10.64 7.98 -0.37
CA ILE A 128 11.44 6.85 -0.85
C ILE A 128 11.34 5.65 0.08
N ALA A 129 11.27 5.90 1.38
CA ALA A 129 11.29 4.86 2.40
C ALA A 129 9.87 4.46 2.84
N VAL A 130 8.91 5.37 2.82
CA VAL A 130 7.55 5.09 3.32
C VAL A 130 6.56 4.90 2.17
N SER A 131 6.19 5.98 1.48
CA SER A 131 5.07 5.99 0.55
C SER A 131 5.31 5.09 -0.67
N ILE A 132 6.50 5.09 -1.28
CA ILE A 132 6.81 4.21 -2.42
C ILE A 132 6.76 2.73 -2.01
N PRO A 133 7.53 2.26 -1.01
CA PRO A 133 7.53 0.84 -0.64
C PRO A 133 6.17 0.35 -0.14
N GLU A 134 5.47 1.16 0.65
CA GLU A 134 4.16 0.78 1.19
C GLU A 134 3.13 0.67 0.06
N GLU A 135 2.98 1.67 -0.81
CA GLU A 135 2.01 1.58 -1.89
C GLU A 135 2.38 0.50 -2.90
N LEU A 136 3.66 0.31 -3.20
CA LEU A 136 4.10 -0.79 -4.04
C LEU A 136 3.67 -2.13 -3.45
N TYR A 137 3.90 -2.35 -2.16
CA TYR A 137 3.54 -3.60 -1.49
C TYR A 137 2.02 -3.79 -1.38
N PHE A 138 1.31 -2.85 -0.79
CA PHE A 138 -0.12 -3.01 -0.51
C PHE A 138 -0.98 -2.96 -1.78
N ARG A 139 -0.62 -2.15 -2.77
CA ARG A 139 -1.40 -2.03 -4.02
C ARG A 139 -1.03 -3.07 -5.04
N SER A 140 0.24 -3.11 -5.43
CA SER A 140 0.66 -3.99 -6.53
C SER A 140 0.85 -5.44 -6.08
N ALA A 141 1.33 -5.68 -4.86
CA ALA A 141 1.57 -7.04 -4.36
C ALA A 141 0.36 -7.63 -3.62
N ILE A 142 -0.36 -6.90 -2.76
CA ILE A 142 -1.50 -7.48 -2.03
C ILE A 142 -2.80 -7.30 -2.82
N GLN A 143 -3.26 -6.06 -2.99
CA GLN A 143 -4.58 -5.76 -3.56
C GLN A 143 -4.77 -6.37 -4.95
N ASP A 144 -3.79 -6.21 -5.84
CA ASP A 144 -3.87 -6.71 -7.21
C ASP A 144 -3.88 -8.24 -7.29
N ASN A 145 -3.07 -8.92 -6.47
CA ASN A 145 -3.05 -10.38 -6.41
C ASN A 145 -4.36 -10.95 -5.86
N LEU A 146 -4.96 -10.29 -4.86
CA LEU A 146 -6.26 -10.70 -4.32
C LEU A 146 -7.40 -10.46 -5.33
N ASN A 147 -7.40 -9.31 -6.00
CA ASN A 147 -8.40 -8.99 -7.03
C ASN A 147 -8.32 -9.94 -8.24
N ARG A 148 -7.13 -10.44 -8.59
CA ARG A 148 -6.99 -11.46 -9.66
C ARG A 148 -7.60 -12.80 -9.27
N GLN A 149 -7.63 -13.12 -7.98
CA GLN A 149 -8.10 -14.42 -7.49
C GLN A 149 -9.59 -14.40 -7.14
N TRP A 150 -10.02 -13.34 -6.47
CA TRP A 150 -11.41 -13.17 -6.02
C TRP A 150 -12.25 -12.35 -7.00
N GLY A 151 -11.63 -11.79 -8.03
CA GLY A 151 -12.27 -10.92 -9.00
C GLY A 151 -12.48 -9.48 -8.50
N THR A 152 -12.97 -8.64 -9.41
CA THR A 152 -13.39 -7.25 -9.14
C THR A 152 -14.86 -7.09 -9.48
N SER A 153 -15.72 -7.70 -8.66
CA SER A 153 -17.17 -7.75 -8.88
C SER A 153 -17.90 -6.45 -8.55
N TRP A 154 -17.25 -5.50 -7.87
CA TRP A 154 -17.87 -4.28 -7.40
C TRP A 154 -17.52 -3.09 -8.29
N ARG A 155 -18.47 -2.16 -8.45
CA ARG A 155 -18.30 -0.95 -9.27
C ARG A 155 -18.84 0.27 -8.55
N LEU A 156 -18.04 1.34 -8.54
CA LEU A 156 -18.40 2.64 -7.98
C LEU A 156 -17.81 3.74 -8.87
N LEU A 157 -18.60 4.72 -9.31
CA LEU A 157 -18.12 5.85 -10.14
C LEU A 157 -17.24 5.43 -11.34
N ASN A 158 -17.63 4.36 -12.06
CA ASN A 158 -16.87 3.74 -13.16
C ASN A 158 -15.53 3.08 -12.76
N ILE A 159 -15.23 2.98 -11.48
CA ILE A 159 -14.08 2.26 -10.95
C ILE A 159 -14.52 0.85 -10.59
N THR A 160 -13.86 -0.16 -11.18
CA THR A 160 -14.05 -1.57 -10.78
C THR A 160 -13.06 -1.95 -9.68
N TRP A 161 -13.60 -2.51 -8.61
CA TRP A 161 -12.84 -2.92 -7.43
C TRP A 161 -13.40 -4.24 -6.90
N GLY A 162 -12.69 -4.83 -5.94
CA GLY A 162 -13.03 -6.14 -5.40
C GLY A 162 -12.60 -6.29 -3.95
N PRO A 163 -12.81 -7.47 -3.35
CA PRO A 163 -12.47 -7.73 -1.96
C PRO A 163 -11.00 -7.50 -1.64
N GLY A 164 -10.11 -7.58 -2.65
CA GLY A 164 -8.69 -7.28 -2.49
C GLY A 164 -8.40 -5.85 -2.02
N LEU A 165 -9.29 -4.88 -2.33
CA LEU A 165 -9.19 -3.52 -1.78
C LEU A 165 -9.33 -3.54 -0.26
N ILE A 166 -10.44 -4.09 0.24
CA ILE A 166 -10.76 -4.11 1.68
C ILE A 166 -9.68 -4.86 2.44
N VAL A 167 -9.29 -6.04 1.95
CA VAL A 167 -8.27 -6.87 2.62
C VAL A 167 -6.91 -6.18 2.61
N SER A 168 -6.50 -5.56 1.50
CA SER A 168 -5.26 -4.78 1.47
C SER A 168 -5.28 -3.61 2.45
N SER A 169 -6.38 -2.86 2.55
CA SER A 169 -6.52 -1.76 3.50
C SER A 169 -6.55 -2.22 4.96
N LEU A 170 -7.13 -3.39 5.25
CA LEU A 170 -7.03 -4.03 6.57
C LEU A 170 -5.59 -4.43 6.88
N CYS A 171 -4.89 -5.04 5.91
CA CYS A 171 -3.49 -5.40 6.07
C CYS A 171 -2.58 -4.17 6.28
N PHE A 172 -2.92 -3.04 5.65
CA PHE A 172 -2.23 -1.76 5.81
C PHE A 172 -2.44 -1.15 7.21
N MET A 173 -3.65 -1.28 7.75
CA MET A 173 -4.01 -0.81 9.08
C MET A 173 -3.28 -1.55 10.22
N ILE A 174 -3.00 -2.85 10.08
CA ILE A 174 -2.44 -3.68 11.16
C ILE A 174 -1.08 -3.14 11.70
N PRO A 175 -0.06 -2.89 10.86
CA PRO A 175 1.19 -2.27 11.32
C PRO A 175 0.97 -0.94 12.05
N HIS A 176 0.02 -0.14 11.58
CA HIS A 176 -0.30 1.15 12.17
C HIS A 176 -0.96 1.04 13.54
N ILE A 177 -1.77 0.01 13.79
CA ILE A 177 -2.30 -0.27 15.13
C ILE A 177 -1.16 -0.64 16.09
N ILE A 178 -0.18 -1.40 15.61
CA ILE A 178 0.99 -1.78 16.42
C ILE A 178 1.82 -0.55 16.80
N LEU A 179 2.02 0.38 15.86
CA LEU A 179 2.83 1.58 16.08
C LEU A 179 2.10 2.69 16.85
N TYR A 180 0.81 2.90 16.56
CA TYR A 180 0.06 4.09 16.98
C TYR A 180 -1.18 3.75 17.84
N GLY A 181 -1.36 2.48 18.23
CA GLY A 181 -2.49 2.04 19.04
C GLY A 181 -3.84 2.24 18.34
N ALA A 182 -4.83 2.73 19.10
CA ALA A 182 -6.20 2.91 18.59
C ALA A 182 -6.28 3.89 17.40
N PHE A 183 -5.37 4.85 17.28
CA PHE A 183 -5.34 5.76 16.13
C PHE A 183 -4.96 5.07 14.82
N GLY A 184 -4.25 3.93 14.89
CA GLY A 184 -3.90 3.14 13.72
C GLY A 184 -5.12 2.64 12.93
N PHE A 185 -6.28 2.49 13.57
CA PHE A 185 -7.54 2.15 12.89
C PHE A 185 -7.96 3.21 11.86
N LEU A 186 -7.63 4.48 12.09
CA LEU A 186 -7.99 5.56 11.18
C LEU A 186 -7.29 5.42 9.83
N VAL A 187 -6.15 4.73 9.78
CA VAL A 187 -5.35 4.52 8.55
C VAL A 187 -6.03 3.55 7.56
N PHE A 188 -7.04 2.79 8.01
CA PHE A 188 -7.88 1.98 7.13
C PHE A 188 -8.56 2.82 6.03
N PHE A 189 -9.09 3.98 6.38
CA PHE A 189 -9.83 4.85 5.45
C PHE A 189 -8.95 5.45 4.33
N PRO A 190 -7.81 6.09 4.61
CA PRO A 190 -6.88 6.50 3.55
C PRO A 190 -6.37 5.27 2.78
N GLY A 191 -6.15 4.13 3.44
CA GLY A 191 -5.82 2.88 2.77
C GLY A 191 -6.86 2.44 1.72
N LEU A 192 -8.16 2.64 1.97
CA LEU A 192 -9.22 2.39 0.98
C LEU A 192 -9.14 3.39 -0.17
N LEU A 193 -8.94 4.67 0.13
CA LEU A 193 -8.84 5.74 -0.85
C LEU A 193 -7.66 5.52 -1.81
N PHE A 194 -6.48 5.22 -1.26
CA PHE A 194 -5.27 4.95 -2.03
C PHE A 194 -5.50 3.79 -3.00
N GLY A 195 -6.15 2.73 -2.52
CA GLY A 195 -6.50 1.57 -3.34
C GLY A 195 -7.55 1.87 -4.42
N LEU A 196 -8.53 2.74 -4.16
CA LEU A 196 -9.50 3.18 -5.18
C LEU A 196 -8.84 4.04 -6.25
N ILE A 197 -7.98 4.98 -5.87
CA ILE A 197 -7.27 5.85 -6.80
C ILE A 197 -6.30 5.04 -7.66
N TYR A 198 -5.61 4.06 -7.07
CA TYR A 198 -4.79 3.10 -7.81
C TYR A 198 -5.61 2.41 -8.91
N ARG A 199 -6.82 1.94 -8.61
CA ARG A 199 -7.70 1.30 -9.60
C ARG A 199 -8.24 2.27 -10.65
N HIS A 200 -8.58 3.48 -10.25
CA HIS A 200 -9.10 4.52 -11.14
C HIS A 200 -8.04 4.97 -12.15
N THR A 201 -6.83 5.27 -11.66
CA THR A 201 -5.74 5.82 -12.45
C THR A 201 -4.90 4.77 -13.16
N ARG A 202 -4.91 3.53 -12.64
CA ARG A 202 -4.00 2.44 -13.04
C ARG A 202 -2.52 2.85 -12.96
N SER A 203 -2.19 3.76 -12.03
CA SER A 203 -0.86 4.30 -11.83
C SER A 203 -0.50 4.21 -10.36
N LEU A 204 0.73 3.80 -10.06
CA LEU A 204 1.23 3.78 -8.68
C LEU A 204 1.66 5.18 -8.22
N ALA A 205 2.00 6.08 -9.15
CA ALA A 205 2.39 7.45 -8.81
C ALA A 205 1.28 8.21 -8.09
N ALA A 206 0.01 8.00 -8.48
CA ALA A 206 -1.13 8.70 -7.88
C ALA A 206 -1.33 8.36 -6.38
N PRO A 207 -1.45 7.07 -5.96
CA PRO A 207 -1.54 6.74 -4.54
C PRO A 207 -0.25 7.07 -3.77
N VAL A 208 0.95 6.93 -4.37
CA VAL A 208 2.21 7.31 -3.71
C VAL A 208 2.24 8.80 -3.37
N LEU A 209 1.88 9.67 -4.32
CA LEU A 209 1.83 11.12 -4.07
C LEU A 209 0.77 11.47 -3.03
N LEU A 210 -0.39 10.83 -3.11
CA LEU A 210 -1.46 11.06 -2.14
C LEU A 210 -1.04 10.62 -0.72
N HIS A 211 -0.39 9.46 -0.59
CA HIS A 211 0.13 8.96 0.68
C HIS A 211 1.17 9.93 1.25
N LEU A 212 2.15 10.35 0.43
CA LEU A 212 3.15 11.34 0.83
C LEU A 212 2.50 12.66 1.31
N ILE A 213 1.47 13.14 0.62
CA ILE A 213 0.74 14.35 1.02
C ILE A 213 0.09 14.16 2.40
N PHE A 214 -0.50 13.00 2.68
CA PHE A 214 -1.10 12.70 3.98
C PHE A 214 -0.05 12.65 5.09
N ASP A 215 1.11 12.03 4.84
CA ASP A 215 2.20 11.94 5.82
C ASP A 215 2.80 13.31 6.12
N LEU A 216 3.06 14.12 5.08
CA LEU A 216 3.55 15.48 5.24
C LEU A 216 2.52 16.34 5.98
N TYR A 217 1.23 16.21 5.64
CA TYR A 217 0.17 16.92 6.35
C TYR A 217 0.11 16.53 7.83
N TRP A 218 0.17 15.24 8.13
CA TRP A 218 0.22 14.73 9.51
C TRP A 218 1.45 15.27 10.27
N LEU A 219 2.63 15.20 9.64
CA LEU A 219 3.89 15.72 10.19
C LEU A 219 3.77 17.20 10.55
N MET A 220 3.21 18.02 9.65
CA MET A 220 3.04 19.46 9.87
C MET A 220 2.01 19.81 10.94
N MET A 221 1.05 18.93 11.23
CA MET A 221 -0.02 19.19 12.19
C MET A 221 0.28 18.69 13.61
N THR A 222 1.13 17.67 13.75
CA THR A 222 1.25 16.90 15.01
C THR A 222 2.65 16.85 15.60
N ALA A 223 3.69 17.18 14.83
CA ALA A 223 5.04 16.83 15.23
C ALA A 223 5.77 17.97 15.98
N ARG A 224 6.37 17.64 17.13
CA ARG A 224 7.57 18.28 17.70
C ARG A 224 8.62 17.18 17.78
#